data_AF-A0AA40EMC2-F1
#
_entry.id   AF-A0AA40EMC2-F1
#
_cell.length_a   1.000
_cell.length_b   1.000
_cell.length_c   1.000
_cell.angle_alpha   90.00
_cell.angle_beta   90.00
_cell.angle_gamma   90.00
#
_symmetry.space_group_name_H-M   'P 1'
#
loop_
_entity.id
_entity.type
_entity.pdbx_description
1 polymer ?
#
loop_
_entity_poly.entity_id
_entity_poly.type
_entity_poly.pdbx_seq_one_letter_code
_entity_poly.pdbx_strand_id
1 'polypeptide(L)'
;MINHSCEPNAFAFLEKGEIRVRSLKKIAPGEEITISYIDPSIDVKSRQEILMDEHFFECDCTRCKAEIKLQKHLIAVDGETSMATVRKTQLSILDLMKSAVTASKYPGVYKDFENLSVVESQMLTFMQSAFPNIGWRADLDPVPMARICLSVLYLDQGKPSQALRNAFRAQFTGGRRRTGPDAVNILVDIVHILMAAGCLPPDSPILKDTSFPSLMDISNVTYGFLHEACKEAGDVFGGDCEYTKAIGDLFAKMMGKLPSGSSRPPEEEFAQEFEVSMKKLLEWAGIGTERGAAGKLA
;
A
#
# COMPACT_ATOMS: atom_id res chain seq x y z
N MET A 1 -10.20 29.22 4.58
CA MET A 1 -9.83 28.23 3.54
C MET A 1 -8.75 27.33 4.12
N ILE A 2 -8.80 26.02 3.85
CA ILE A 2 -7.81 25.05 4.32
C ILE A 2 -6.83 24.84 3.17
N ASN A 3 -5.54 25.07 3.39
CA ASN A 3 -4.52 25.01 2.33
C ASN A 3 -4.04 23.57 2.03
N HIS A 4 -3.31 23.44 0.93
CA HIS A 4 -2.74 22.18 0.48
C HIS A 4 -1.47 21.78 1.23
N SER A 5 -1.30 20.50 1.50
CA SER A 5 0.01 19.87 1.72
C SER A 5 -0.01 18.43 1.20
N CYS A 6 1.08 17.98 0.58
CA CYS A 6 1.28 16.55 0.24
C CYS A 6 1.63 15.71 1.50
N GLU A 7 1.85 16.35 2.65
CA GLU A 7 1.98 15.75 3.98
C GLU A 7 1.02 16.47 4.93
N PRO A 8 -0.30 16.31 4.74
CA PRO A 8 -1.30 17.09 5.45
C PRO A 8 -1.36 16.74 6.94
N ASN A 9 -1.92 17.65 7.75
CA ASN A 9 -2.21 17.40 9.17
C ASN A 9 -3.70 17.18 9.44
N ALA A 10 -4.55 17.34 8.43
CA ALA A 10 -5.96 16.98 8.47
C ALA A 10 -6.40 16.25 7.19
N PHE A 11 -7.53 15.57 7.28
CA PHE A 11 -8.20 14.91 6.18
C PHE A 11 -9.67 15.32 6.15
N ALA A 12 -10.17 15.60 4.95
CA ALA A 12 -11.57 15.96 4.71
C ALA A 12 -12.28 14.83 3.96
N PHE A 13 -13.43 14.39 4.44
CA PHE A 13 -14.26 13.38 3.80
C PHE A 13 -15.74 13.73 3.88
N LEU A 14 -16.51 13.20 2.92
CA LEU A 14 -17.96 13.34 2.90
C LEU A 14 -18.58 12.16 3.64
N GLU A 15 -19.43 12.44 4.61
CA GLU A 15 -20.22 11.43 5.31
C GLU A 15 -21.64 11.95 5.53
N LYS A 16 -22.65 11.17 5.11
CA LYS A 16 -24.08 11.49 5.28
C LYS A 16 -24.46 12.89 4.75
N GLY A 17 -23.80 13.34 3.68
CA GLY A 17 -24.05 14.65 3.06
C GLY A 17 -23.30 15.82 3.73
N GLU A 18 -22.48 15.56 4.75
CA GLU A 18 -21.68 16.57 5.45
C GLU A 18 -20.19 16.39 5.19
N ILE A 19 -19.45 17.50 5.05
CA ILE A 19 -17.99 17.47 5.00
C ILE A 19 -17.47 17.43 6.44
N ARG A 20 -16.81 16.32 6.79
CA ARG A 20 -16.09 16.16 8.05
C ARG A 20 -14.61 16.38 7.83
N VAL A 21 -13.98 17.15 8.71
CA VAL A 21 -12.54 17.38 8.71
C VAL A 21 -11.97 16.88 10.03
N ARG A 22 -11.01 15.96 9.97
CA ARG A 22 -10.38 15.36 11.15
C ARG A 22 -8.87 15.52 11.10
N SER A 23 -8.26 15.75 12.25
CA SER A 23 -6.81 15.80 12.37
C SER A 23 -6.19 14.41 12.21
N LEU A 24 -5.12 14.31 11.41
CA LEU A 24 -4.32 13.09 11.24
C LEU A 24 -3.17 12.98 12.24
N LYS A 25 -2.81 14.10 12.87
CA LYS A 25 -1.75 14.21 13.89
C LYS A 25 -2.11 15.33 14.86
N LYS A 26 -1.40 15.41 15.98
CA LYS A 26 -1.53 16.55 16.90
C LYS A 26 -1.18 17.84 16.15
N ILE A 27 -2.03 18.86 16.30
CA ILE A 27 -1.86 20.19 15.68
C ILE A 27 -1.61 21.19 16.80
N ALA A 28 -0.47 21.89 16.76
CA ALA A 28 -0.12 22.88 17.78
C ALA A 28 -0.93 24.18 17.63
N PRO A 29 -1.12 24.98 18.71
CA PRO A 29 -1.74 26.30 18.58
C PRO A 29 -0.99 27.19 17.58
N GLY A 30 -1.72 27.73 16.60
CA GLY A 30 -1.15 28.55 15.53
C GLY A 30 -0.54 27.76 14.36
N GLU A 31 -0.49 26.42 14.43
CA GLU A 31 -0.14 25.59 13.28
C GLU A 31 -1.27 25.63 12.24
N GLU A 32 -0.90 25.80 10.97
CA GLU A 32 -1.86 25.84 9.87
C GLU A 32 -2.47 24.46 9.63
N ILE A 33 -3.80 24.40 9.48
CA ILE A 33 -4.51 23.19 9.08
C ILE A 33 -4.39 23.03 7.56
N THR A 34 -3.91 21.86 7.12
CA THR A 34 -3.73 21.52 5.71
C THR A 34 -4.36 20.18 5.37
N ILE A 35 -4.89 20.07 4.15
CA ILE A 35 -5.41 18.83 3.55
C ILE A 35 -4.68 18.56 2.22
N SER A 36 -4.75 17.34 1.70
CA SER A 36 -4.33 17.10 0.31
C SER A 36 -5.49 17.43 -0.63
N TYR A 37 -5.21 18.15 -1.72
CA TYR A 37 -6.20 18.47 -2.75
C TYR A 37 -6.24 17.41 -3.85
N ILE A 38 -5.13 16.69 -3.99
CA ILE A 38 -4.87 15.70 -5.02
C ILE A 38 -4.48 14.39 -4.35
N ASP A 39 -4.44 13.31 -5.12
CA ASP A 39 -3.93 12.02 -4.64
C ASP A 39 -2.44 12.17 -4.24
N PRO A 40 -2.10 12.03 -2.95
CA PRO A 40 -0.73 12.18 -2.50
C PRO A 40 0.13 10.94 -2.82
N SER A 41 -0.44 9.85 -3.33
CA SER A 41 0.26 8.58 -3.58
C SER A 41 1.03 8.52 -4.92
N ILE A 42 0.79 9.48 -5.82
CA ILE A 42 1.50 9.60 -7.10
C ILE A 42 2.84 10.33 -6.94
N ASP A 43 3.70 10.25 -7.96
CA ASP A 43 5.04 10.84 -7.91
C ASP A 43 5.03 12.38 -7.82
N VAL A 44 6.08 12.94 -7.22
CA VAL A 44 6.21 14.38 -6.98
C VAL A 44 6.07 15.22 -8.25
N LYS A 45 6.52 14.75 -9.42
CA LYS A 45 6.44 15.54 -10.65
C LYS A 45 5.01 15.61 -11.15
N SER A 46 4.28 14.49 -11.12
CA SER A 46 2.83 14.46 -11.41
C SER A 46 2.05 15.33 -10.42
N ARG A 47 2.38 15.30 -9.12
CA ARG A 47 1.73 16.17 -8.13
C ARG A 47 1.94 17.66 -8.44
N GLN A 48 3.15 18.08 -8.77
CA GLN A 48 3.44 19.48 -9.15
C GLN A 48 2.69 19.90 -10.42
N GLU A 49 2.61 19.02 -11.42
CA GLU A 49 1.89 19.29 -12.67
C GLU A 49 0.39 19.51 -12.39
N ILE A 50 -0.26 18.60 -11.65
CA ILE A 50 -1.69 18.74 -11.32
C ILE A 50 -1.95 19.99 -10.47
N LEU A 51 -1.11 20.26 -9.46
CA LEU A 51 -1.28 21.45 -8.62
C LEU A 51 -1.09 22.75 -9.41
N MET A 52 -0.18 22.77 -10.38
CA MET A 52 0.00 23.93 -11.25
C MET A 52 -1.17 24.10 -12.22
N ASP A 53 -1.63 23.01 -12.83
CA ASP A 53 -2.68 23.02 -13.86
C ASP A 53 -4.08 23.31 -13.28
N GLU A 54 -4.39 22.75 -12.09
CA GLU A 54 -5.72 22.84 -11.48
C GLU A 54 -5.82 23.90 -10.36
N HIS A 55 -4.69 24.20 -9.71
CA HIS A 55 -4.66 25.09 -8.54
C HIS A 55 -3.69 26.27 -8.68
N PHE A 56 -2.92 26.36 -9.77
CA PHE A 56 -2.05 27.49 -10.12
C PHE A 56 -0.97 27.83 -9.08
N PHE A 57 -0.40 26.81 -8.41
CA PHE A 57 0.74 27.00 -7.50
C PHE A 57 1.72 25.82 -7.52
N GLU A 58 2.98 26.09 -7.13
CA GLU A 58 3.98 25.06 -6.89
C GLU A 58 4.03 24.69 -5.40
N CYS A 59 3.95 23.41 -5.07
CA CYS A 59 3.97 22.95 -3.68
C CYS A 59 5.41 22.81 -3.16
N ASP A 60 5.75 23.51 -2.09
CA ASP A 60 7.09 23.48 -1.49
C ASP A 60 7.15 22.71 -0.15
N CYS A 61 6.16 21.86 0.13
CA CYS A 61 6.11 21.11 1.39
C CYS A 61 7.35 20.22 1.61
N THR A 62 7.57 19.85 2.87
CA THR A 62 8.65 18.95 3.35
C THR A 62 8.78 17.70 2.51
N ARG A 63 7.65 17.05 2.20
CA ARG A 63 7.60 15.84 1.38
C ARG A 63 8.07 16.06 -0.06
N CYS A 64 7.56 17.09 -0.74
CA CYS A 64 7.98 17.42 -2.10
C CYS A 64 9.49 17.69 -2.18
N LYS A 65 10.02 18.49 -1.24
CA LYS A 65 11.46 18.77 -1.13
C LYS A 65 12.28 17.50 -0.89
N ALA A 66 11.82 16.61 -0.01
CA ALA A 66 12.50 15.35 0.30
C ALA A 66 12.52 14.38 -0.89
N GLU A 67 11.40 14.21 -1.58
CA GLU A 67 11.29 13.30 -2.74
C GLU A 67 12.13 13.79 -3.92
N ILE A 68 12.13 15.09 -4.23
CA ILE A 68 12.99 15.68 -5.26
C ILE A 68 14.47 15.50 -4.90
N LYS A 69 14.83 15.75 -3.63
CA LYS A 69 16.21 15.54 -3.15
C LYS A 69 16.63 14.08 -3.29
N LEU A 70 15.75 13.14 -2.93
CA LEU A 70 16.01 11.71 -3.07
C LEU A 70 16.25 11.32 -4.53
N GLN A 71 15.39 11.74 -5.45
CA GLN A 71 15.56 11.46 -6.89
C GLN A 71 16.91 11.98 -7.41
N LYS A 72 17.26 13.22 -7.07
CA LYS A 72 18.57 13.81 -7.45
C LYS A 72 19.75 13.02 -6.88
N HIS A 73 19.65 12.57 -5.63
CA HIS A 73 20.68 11.75 -5.00
C HIS A 73 20.84 10.41 -5.71
N LEU A 74 19.75 9.71 -6.02
CA LEU A 74 19.80 8.42 -6.72
C LEU A 74 20.39 8.56 -8.12
N ILE A 75 20.05 9.63 -8.83
CA ILE A 75 20.64 9.94 -10.13
C ILE A 75 22.15 10.14 -10.02
N ALA A 76 22.61 10.90 -9.02
CA ALA A 76 24.03 11.14 -8.81
C ALA A 76 24.80 9.86 -8.42
N VAL A 77 24.18 8.96 -7.65
CA VAL A 77 24.80 7.68 -7.25
C VAL A 77 24.87 6.71 -8.44
N ASP A 78 23.83 6.65 -9.26
CA ASP A 78 23.80 5.77 -10.44
C ASP A 78 24.78 6.22 -11.54
N GLY A 79 24.92 7.53 -11.75
CA GLY A 79 25.91 8.12 -12.65
C GLY A 79 25.58 8.02 -14.14
N GLU A 80 24.63 7.18 -14.55
CA GLU A 80 24.23 7.00 -15.96
C GLU A 80 22.79 7.45 -16.25
N THR A 81 21.94 7.52 -15.23
CA THR A 81 20.56 7.99 -15.37
C THR A 81 20.41 9.52 -15.37
N SER A 82 19.21 10.00 -15.66
CA SER A 82 18.86 11.43 -15.67
C SER A 82 17.44 11.67 -15.17
N MET A 83 17.11 12.90 -14.78
CA MET A 83 15.73 13.27 -14.40
C MET A 83 14.72 12.97 -15.52
N ALA A 84 15.12 13.14 -16.80
CA ALA A 84 14.27 12.85 -17.95
C ALA A 84 14.02 11.34 -18.10
N THR A 85 15.06 10.52 -17.89
CA THR A 85 14.95 9.06 -17.86
C THR A 85 14.01 8.61 -16.74
N VAL A 86 14.20 9.14 -15.53
CA VAL A 86 13.32 8.86 -14.39
C VAL A 86 11.87 9.20 -14.74
N ARG A 87 11.59 10.44 -15.18
CA ARG A 87 10.22 10.85 -15.52
C ARG A 87 9.59 9.99 -16.60
N LYS A 88 10.33 9.68 -17.68
CA LYS A 88 9.88 8.81 -18.76
C LYS A 88 9.48 7.43 -18.21
N THR A 89 10.32 6.84 -17.38
CA THR A 89 10.06 5.53 -16.78
C THR A 89 8.85 5.54 -15.84
N GLN A 90 8.66 6.61 -15.04
CA GLN A 90 7.47 6.74 -14.21
C GLN A 90 6.20 6.71 -15.08
N LEU A 91 6.17 7.50 -16.15
CA LEU A 91 5.04 7.53 -17.08
C LEU A 91 4.82 6.17 -17.77
N SER A 92 5.89 5.49 -18.18
CA SER A 92 5.80 4.15 -18.80
C SER A 92 5.23 3.10 -17.85
N ILE A 93 5.60 3.14 -16.55
CA ILE A 93 5.01 2.22 -15.57
C ILE A 93 3.53 2.53 -15.34
N LEU A 94 3.15 3.81 -15.25
CA LEU A 94 1.74 4.21 -15.11
C LEU A 94 0.90 3.77 -16.32
N ASP A 95 1.40 3.97 -17.54
CA ASP A 95 0.71 3.55 -18.77
C ASP A 95 0.57 2.03 -18.87
N LEU A 96 1.61 1.30 -18.44
CA LEU A 96 1.58 -0.16 -18.35
C LEU A 96 0.48 -0.65 -17.38
N MET A 97 0.39 -0.06 -16.19
CA MET A 97 -0.67 -0.39 -15.23
C MET A 97 -2.06 -0.06 -15.77
N LYS A 98 -2.22 1.12 -16.39
CA LYS A 98 -3.47 1.53 -17.03
C LYS A 98 -3.90 0.53 -18.12
N SER A 99 -2.95 0.04 -18.91
CA SER A 99 -3.21 -0.96 -19.95
C SER A 99 -3.64 -2.30 -19.36
N ALA A 100 -2.99 -2.76 -18.29
CA ALA A 100 -3.39 -3.97 -17.57
C ALA A 100 -4.79 -3.87 -16.93
N VAL A 101 -5.11 -2.74 -16.31
CA VAL A 101 -6.46 -2.47 -15.79
C VAL A 101 -7.50 -2.48 -16.90
N THR A 102 -7.17 -1.88 -18.06
CA THR A 102 -8.07 -1.86 -19.21
C THR A 102 -8.30 -3.27 -19.76
N ALA A 103 -7.23 -4.09 -19.86
CA ALA A 103 -7.35 -5.49 -20.28
C ALA A 103 -8.23 -6.32 -19.34
N SER A 104 -8.12 -6.11 -18.01
CA SER A 104 -8.99 -6.77 -17.03
C SER A 104 -10.48 -6.43 -17.25
N LYS A 105 -10.78 -5.17 -17.60
CA LYS A 105 -12.16 -4.72 -17.85
C LYS A 105 -12.73 -5.20 -19.18
N TYR A 106 -11.88 -5.47 -20.17
CA TYR A 106 -12.29 -5.88 -21.52
C TYR A 106 -11.53 -7.15 -21.98
N PRO A 107 -11.87 -8.32 -21.42
CA PRO A 107 -11.21 -9.58 -21.77
C PRO A 107 -11.26 -9.89 -23.27
N GLY A 108 -10.13 -10.31 -23.83
CA GLY A 108 -9.95 -10.67 -25.23
C GLY A 108 -9.59 -9.50 -26.15
N VAL A 109 -9.72 -8.25 -25.70
CA VAL A 109 -9.47 -7.05 -26.52
C VAL A 109 -8.00 -6.63 -26.44
N TYR A 110 -7.42 -6.57 -25.24
CA TYR A 110 -6.06 -6.09 -24.99
C TYR A 110 -5.15 -7.23 -24.52
N LYS A 111 -5.01 -8.27 -25.36
CA LYS A 111 -4.37 -9.55 -25.02
C LYS A 111 -2.95 -9.43 -24.46
N ASP A 112 -2.19 -8.44 -24.93
CA ASP A 112 -0.80 -8.24 -24.52
C ASP A 112 -0.65 -7.91 -23.02
N PHE A 113 -1.72 -7.43 -22.38
CA PHE A 113 -1.72 -7.01 -20.97
C PHE A 113 -2.57 -7.89 -20.04
N GLU A 114 -3.18 -8.97 -20.56
CA GLU A 114 -3.95 -9.92 -19.74
C GLU A 114 -3.04 -10.82 -18.89
N ASN A 115 -1.85 -11.12 -19.42
CA ASN A 115 -0.87 -11.91 -18.70
C ASN A 115 -0.05 -11.05 -17.72
N LEU A 116 -0.51 -10.99 -16.47
CA LEU A 116 0.11 -10.15 -15.44
C LEU A 116 1.58 -10.49 -15.15
N SER A 117 2.04 -11.73 -15.39
CA SER A 117 3.48 -12.03 -15.20
C SER A 117 4.35 -11.36 -16.26
N VAL A 118 3.80 -11.16 -17.47
CA VAL A 118 4.47 -10.38 -18.53
C VAL A 118 4.46 -8.90 -18.17
N VAL A 119 3.33 -8.38 -17.66
CA VAL A 119 3.23 -7.01 -17.14
C VAL A 119 4.26 -6.74 -16.03
N GLU A 120 4.38 -7.63 -15.04
CA GLU A 120 5.40 -7.53 -14.00
C GLU A 120 6.82 -7.53 -14.59
N SER A 121 7.10 -8.42 -15.54
CA SER A 121 8.41 -8.53 -16.18
C SER A 121 8.79 -7.28 -16.98
N GLN A 122 7.81 -6.66 -17.66
CA GLN A 122 7.99 -5.38 -18.36
C GLN A 122 8.27 -4.24 -17.37
N MET A 123 7.52 -4.17 -16.26
CA MET A 123 7.77 -3.19 -15.20
C MET A 123 9.20 -3.31 -14.65
N LEU A 124 9.65 -4.52 -14.34
CA LEU A 124 11.02 -4.79 -13.87
C LEU A 124 12.08 -4.40 -14.91
N THR A 125 11.78 -4.61 -16.20
CA THR A 125 12.68 -4.19 -17.29
C THR A 125 12.80 -2.67 -17.33
N PHE A 126 11.69 -1.93 -17.27
CA PHE A 126 11.71 -0.47 -17.21
C PHE A 126 12.51 0.05 -16.00
N MET A 127 12.31 -0.58 -14.84
CA MET A 127 13.03 -0.29 -13.61
C MET A 127 14.55 -0.47 -13.77
N GLN A 128 14.98 -1.62 -14.30
CA GLN A 128 16.41 -1.92 -14.50
C GLN A 128 17.05 -1.00 -15.55
N SER A 129 16.36 -0.71 -16.65
CA SER A 129 16.88 0.18 -17.70
C SER A 129 17.02 1.63 -17.24
N ALA A 130 16.20 2.07 -16.28
CA ALA A 130 16.22 3.45 -15.80
C ALA A 130 17.34 3.73 -14.79
N PHE A 131 17.80 2.72 -14.07
CA PHE A 131 18.91 2.80 -13.11
C PHE A 131 19.80 1.56 -13.31
N PRO A 132 20.68 1.55 -14.33
CA PRO A 132 21.45 0.36 -14.68
C PRO A 132 22.41 -0.10 -13.58
N ASN A 133 22.94 0.84 -12.78
CA ASN A 133 23.98 0.54 -11.79
C ASN A 133 23.41 0.22 -10.41
N ILE A 134 22.30 0.85 -10.02
CA ILE A 134 21.71 0.69 -8.68
C ILE A 134 20.34 0.02 -8.66
N GLY A 135 19.69 -0.13 -9.81
CA GLY A 135 18.31 -0.57 -9.93
C GLY A 135 17.30 0.45 -9.40
N TRP A 136 16.06 0.39 -9.91
CA TRP A 136 15.00 1.24 -9.39
C TRP A 136 14.61 0.80 -7.98
N ARG A 137 14.76 1.71 -7.01
CA ARG A 137 14.36 1.46 -5.63
C ARG A 137 12.87 1.16 -5.51
N ALA A 138 12.52 0.07 -4.84
CA ALA A 138 11.13 -0.38 -4.73
C ALA A 138 10.20 0.57 -3.96
N ASP A 139 10.74 1.51 -3.18
CA ASP A 139 9.99 2.56 -2.47
C ASP A 139 9.84 3.87 -3.26
N LEU A 140 10.43 3.94 -4.46
CA LEU A 140 10.35 5.11 -5.34
C LEU A 140 9.14 5.01 -6.29
N ASP A 141 8.32 6.06 -6.31
CA ASP A 141 7.11 6.12 -7.16
C ASP A 141 7.44 5.99 -8.65
N PRO A 142 6.63 5.25 -9.43
CA PRO A 142 5.29 4.75 -9.07
C PRO A 142 5.24 3.29 -8.59
N VAL A 143 6.38 2.66 -8.26
CA VAL A 143 6.45 1.21 -7.98
C VAL A 143 5.49 0.74 -6.86
N PRO A 144 5.37 1.45 -5.72
CA PRO A 144 4.41 1.04 -4.69
C PRO A 144 2.96 1.02 -5.19
N MET A 145 2.55 2.03 -5.96
CA MET A 145 1.20 2.08 -6.56
C MET A 145 1.01 0.97 -7.60
N ALA A 146 2.00 0.76 -8.48
CA ALA A 146 1.94 -0.30 -9.49
C ALA A 146 1.77 -1.69 -8.84
N ARG A 147 2.46 -1.94 -7.73
CA ARG A 147 2.31 -3.19 -6.96
C ARG A 147 0.93 -3.33 -6.30
N ILE A 148 0.35 -2.25 -5.78
CA ILE A 148 -1.05 -2.27 -5.29
C ILE A 148 -1.98 -2.62 -6.44
N CYS A 149 -1.85 -1.96 -7.60
CA CYS A 149 -2.64 -2.26 -8.79
C CYS A 149 -2.52 -3.74 -9.20
N LEU A 150 -1.29 -4.27 -9.27
CA LEU A 150 -1.06 -5.68 -9.56
C LEU A 150 -1.72 -6.59 -8.53
N SER A 151 -1.69 -6.24 -7.24
CA SER A 151 -2.33 -7.06 -6.21
C SER A 151 -3.84 -7.23 -6.42
N VAL A 152 -4.53 -6.15 -6.79
CA VAL A 152 -5.97 -6.19 -7.13
C VAL A 152 -6.19 -7.05 -8.37
N LEU A 153 -5.43 -6.82 -9.44
CA LEU A 153 -5.57 -7.57 -10.69
C LEU A 153 -5.29 -9.08 -10.52
N TYR A 154 -4.31 -9.45 -9.71
CA TYR A 154 -4.06 -10.87 -9.40
C TYR A 154 -5.19 -11.48 -8.58
N LEU A 155 -5.76 -10.73 -7.64
CA LEU A 155 -6.89 -11.21 -6.86
C LEU A 155 -8.11 -11.46 -7.75
N ASP A 156 -8.40 -10.55 -8.69
CA ASP A 156 -9.48 -10.70 -9.69
C ASP A 156 -9.28 -11.94 -10.58
N GLN A 157 -8.03 -12.33 -10.86
CA GLN A 157 -7.69 -13.56 -11.59
C GLN A 157 -7.72 -14.83 -10.72
N GLY A 158 -8.18 -14.75 -9.46
CA GLY A 158 -8.18 -15.89 -8.54
C GLY A 158 -6.79 -16.35 -8.11
N LYS A 159 -5.81 -15.43 -8.08
CA LYS A 159 -4.40 -15.69 -7.75
C LYS A 159 -3.99 -14.98 -6.45
N PRO A 160 -4.55 -15.36 -5.28
CA PRO A 160 -4.37 -14.63 -4.04
C PRO A 160 -2.91 -14.65 -3.53
N SER A 161 -2.10 -15.66 -3.86
CA SER A 161 -0.69 -15.69 -3.46
C SER A 161 0.13 -14.61 -4.18
N GLN A 162 -0.06 -14.43 -5.49
CA GLN A 162 0.60 -13.35 -6.23
C GLN A 162 0.09 -11.97 -5.80
N ALA A 163 -1.21 -11.88 -5.52
CA ALA A 163 -1.82 -10.68 -4.96
C ALA A 163 -1.17 -10.29 -3.64
N LEU A 164 -1.07 -11.24 -2.71
CA LEU A 164 -0.50 -11.06 -1.39
C LEU A 164 0.95 -10.61 -1.45
N ARG A 165 1.75 -11.25 -2.31
CA ARG A 165 3.16 -10.89 -2.52
C ARG A 165 3.30 -9.45 -2.98
N ASN A 166 2.50 -9.03 -3.96
CA ASN A 166 2.54 -7.66 -4.48
C ASN A 166 2.07 -6.63 -3.44
N ALA A 167 1.00 -6.92 -2.70
CA ALA A 167 0.50 -6.03 -1.65
C ALA A 167 1.53 -5.83 -0.52
N PHE A 168 2.14 -6.92 -0.05
CA PHE A 168 3.21 -6.86 0.96
C PHE A 168 4.42 -6.06 0.47
N ARG A 169 4.83 -6.33 -0.78
CA ARG A 169 5.92 -5.63 -1.43
C ARG A 169 5.64 -4.13 -1.64
N ALA A 170 4.39 -3.73 -1.81
CA ALA A 170 4.01 -2.32 -1.90
C ALA A 170 4.05 -1.63 -0.53
N GLN A 171 3.60 -2.33 0.51
CA GLN A 171 3.39 -1.76 1.84
C GLN A 171 4.66 -1.75 2.70
N PHE A 172 5.45 -2.82 2.64
CA PHE A 172 6.56 -3.07 3.57
C PHE A 172 7.95 -2.92 2.95
N THR A 173 8.05 -2.53 1.69
CA THR A 173 9.36 -2.23 1.08
C THR A 173 9.71 -0.75 1.24
N GLY A 174 10.85 -0.49 1.89
CA GLY A 174 11.39 0.86 2.12
C GLY A 174 10.78 1.60 3.31
N GLY A 175 11.12 2.89 3.43
CA GLY A 175 10.84 3.69 4.64
C GLY A 175 9.54 4.48 4.62
N ARG A 176 8.71 4.36 3.57
CA ARG A 176 7.54 5.23 3.39
C ARG A 176 6.39 4.79 4.29
N ARG A 177 6.16 5.51 5.39
CA ARG A 177 4.99 5.30 6.24
C ARG A 177 3.78 5.97 5.59
N ARG A 178 2.80 5.19 5.15
CA ARG A 178 1.48 5.72 4.81
C ARG A 178 0.75 6.05 6.10
N THR A 179 -0.01 7.14 6.11
CA THR A 179 -0.79 7.59 7.27
C THR A 179 -2.17 8.03 6.82
N GLY A 180 -3.10 8.16 7.76
CA GLY A 180 -4.45 8.63 7.46
C GLY A 180 -5.26 7.62 6.64
N PRO A 181 -6.19 8.08 5.80
CA PRO A 181 -7.17 7.23 5.13
C PRO A 181 -6.53 6.18 4.21
N ASP A 182 -5.45 6.54 3.51
CA ASP A 182 -4.75 5.61 2.62
C ASP A 182 -4.16 4.41 3.37
N ALA A 183 -3.67 4.63 4.60
CA ALA A 183 -3.13 3.55 5.42
C ALA A 183 -4.22 2.56 5.83
N VAL A 184 -5.40 3.08 6.23
CA VAL A 184 -6.56 2.26 6.59
C VAL A 184 -7.03 1.44 5.38
N ASN A 185 -7.23 2.10 4.23
CA ASN A 185 -7.70 1.44 3.01
C ASN A 185 -6.77 0.29 2.59
N ILE A 186 -5.44 0.53 2.62
CA ILE A 186 -4.46 -0.50 2.25
C ILE A 186 -4.44 -1.65 3.25
N LEU A 187 -4.57 -1.38 4.56
CA LEU A 187 -4.70 -2.46 5.56
C LEU A 187 -5.93 -3.32 5.29
N VAL A 188 -7.07 -2.69 5.00
CA VAL A 188 -8.32 -3.38 4.65
C VAL A 188 -8.16 -4.21 3.37
N ASP A 189 -7.52 -3.68 2.33
CA ASP A 189 -7.25 -4.42 1.09
C ASP A 189 -6.35 -5.64 1.34
N ILE A 190 -5.29 -5.48 2.14
CA ILE A 190 -4.41 -6.59 2.50
C ILE A 190 -5.18 -7.65 3.31
N VAL A 191 -6.06 -7.26 4.23
CA VAL A 191 -6.92 -8.19 4.97
C VAL A 191 -7.80 -9.00 4.01
N HIS A 192 -8.43 -8.36 3.02
CA HIS A 192 -9.22 -9.08 2.01
C HIS A 192 -8.38 -10.10 1.22
N ILE A 193 -7.16 -9.72 0.81
CA ILE A 193 -6.24 -10.62 0.11
C ILE A 193 -5.81 -11.79 1.01
N LEU A 194 -5.50 -11.52 2.29
CA LEU A 194 -5.15 -12.55 3.26
C LEU A 194 -6.31 -13.53 3.51
N MET A 195 -7.54 -13.02 3.63
CA MET A 195 -8.74 -13.86 3.74
C MET A 195 -8.90 -14.76 2.52
N ALA A 196 -8.70 -14.23 1.30
CA ALA A 196 -8.75 -15.02 0.08
C ALA A 196 -7.64 -16.09 0.05
N ALA A 197 -6.42 -15.75 0.49
CA ALA A 197 -5.31 -16.70 0.60
C ALA A 197 -5.59 -17.79 1.66
N GLY A 198 -6.22 -17.44 2.78
CA GLY A 198 -6.62 -18.38 3.84
C GLY A 198 -7.73 -19.34 3.42
N CYS A 199 -8.49 -19.01 2.38
CA CYS A 199 -9.54 -19.85 1.79
C CYS A 199 -9.07 -20.67 0.58
N LEU A 200 -7.76 -20.75 0.31
CA LEU A 200 -7.24 -21.61 -0.76
C LEU A 200 -7.64 -23.09 -0.55
N PRO A 201 -8.01 -23.81 -1.63
CA PRO A 201 -8.33 -25.23 -1.54
C PRO A 201 -7.16 -26.06 -0.98
N PRO A 202 -7.40 -27.10 -0.17
CA PRO A 202 -6.33 -27.92 0.43
C PRO A 202 -5.39 -28.58 -0.58
N ASP A 203 -5.86 -28.84 -1.79
CA ASP A 203 -5.11 -29.43 -2.89
C ASP A 203 -4.34 -28.39 -3.73
N SER A 204 -4.51 -27.09 -3.43
CA SER A 204 -3.87 -25.98 -4.13
C SER A 204 -2.34 -26.18 -4.18
N PRO A 205 -1.71 -26.08 -5.36
CA PRO A 205 -0.28 -26.34 -5.51
C PRO A 205 0.60 -25.48 -4.60
N ILE A 206 0.21 -24.23 -4.33
CA ILE A 206 0.99 -23.31 -3.50
C ILE A 206 1.03 -23.74 -2.02
N LEU A 207 0.02 -24.48 -1.53
CA LEU A 207 0.02 -25.00 -0.15
C LEU A 207 0.97 -26.20 0.01
N LYS A 208 1.46 -26.78 -1.09
CA LYS A 208 2.48 -27.84 -1.09
C LYS A 208 3.90 -27.28 -1.13
N ASP A 209 4.05 -25.99 -1.44
CA ASP A 209 5.33 -25.30 -1.42
C ASP A 209 5.73 -24.99 0.03
N THR A 210 6.83 -25.59 0.49
CA THR A 210 7.32 -25.42 1.86
C THR A 210 7.83 -24.00 2.15
N SER A 211 8.06 -23.19 1.11
CA SER A 211 8.40 -21.77 1.26
C SER A 211 7.17 -20.90 1.50
N PHE A 212 5.97 -21.37 1.17
CA PHE A 212 4.73 -20.60 1.39
C PHE A 212 4.34 -20.64 2.88
N PRO A 213 3.94 -19.50 3.47
CA PRO A 213 3.47 -19.46 4.85
C PRO A 213 2.29 -20.39 5.09
N SER A 214 2.23 -20.99 6.29
CA SER A 214 1.13 -21.88 6.63
C SER A 214 -0.21 -21.13 6.70
N LEU A 215 -1.33 -21.86 6.58
CA LEU A 215 -2.66 -21.26 6.79
C LEU A 215 -2.81 -20.64 8.18
N MET A 216 -2.12 -21.19 9.20
CA MET A 216 -2.06 -20.59 10.53
C MET A 216 -1.30 -19.27 10.52
N ASP A 217 -0.18 -19.18 9.80
CA ASP A 217 0.57 -17.93 9.66
C ASP A 217 -0.28 -16.85 8.94
N ILE A 218 -0.98 -17.23 7.88
CA ILE A 218 -1.91 -16.33 7.17
C ILE A 218 -3.01 -15.87 8.12
N SER A 219 -3.59 -16.78 8.90
CA SER A 219 -4.65 -16.48 9.86
C SER A 219 -4.19 -15.49 10.94
N ASN A 220 -3.02 -15.71 11.54
CA ASN A 220 -2.46 -14.82 12.57
C ASN A 220 -2.25 -13.41 12.02
N VAL A 221 -1.67 -13.28 10.83
CA VAL A 221 -1.47 -11.97 10.20
C VAL A 221 -2.80 -11.31 9.80
N THR A 222 -3.77 -12.08 9.35
CA THR A 222 -5.13 -11.58 9.03
C THR A 222 -5.76 -10.92 10.26
N TYR A 223 -5.73 -11.61 11.40
CA TYR A 223 -6.32 -11.10 12.64
C TYR A 223 -5.56 -9.89 13.19
N GLY A 224 -4.22 -9.89 13.10
CA GLY A 224 -3.42 -8.75 13.52
C GLY A 224 -3.69 -7.50 12.68
N PHE A 225 -3.72 -7.63 11.35
CA PHE A 225 -4.04 -6.49 10.47
C PHE A 225 -5.49 -6.04 10.57
N LEU A 226 -6.44 -6.95 10.81
CA LEU A 226 -7.84 -6.55 11.01
C LEU A 226 -8.02 -5.79 12.33
N HIS A 227 -7.31 -6.17 13.39
CA HIS A 227 -7.25 -5.41 14.63
C HIS A 227 -6.66 -4.02 14.41
N GLU A 228 -5.51 -3.93 13.72
CA GLU A 228 -4.86 -2.65 13.43
C GLU A 228 -5.74 -1.76 12.53
N ALA A 229 -6.41 -2.34 11.53
CA ALA A 229 -7.35 -1.61 10.68
C ALA A 229 -8.51 -1.01 11.49
N CYS A 230 -9.03 -1.71 12.51
CA CYS A 230 -10.07 -1.17 13.40
C CYS A 230 -9.56 0.05 14.18
N LYS A 231 -8.36 -0.06 14.77
CA LYS A 231 -7.73 1.01 15.55
C LYS A 231 -7.48 2.24 14.68
N GLU A 232 -6.78 2.07 13.57
CA GLU A 232 -6.44 3.15 12.65
C GLU A 232 -7.69 3.78 12.04
N ALA A 233 -8.73 3.01 11.70
CA ALA A 233 -9.99 3.56 11.22
C ALA A 233 -10.68 4.43 12.29
N GLY A 234 -10.66 3.99 13.55
CA GLY A 234 -11.17 4.75 14.69
C GLY A 234 -10.46 6.08 14.88
N ASP A 235 -9.14 6.09 14.75
CA ASP A 235 -8.32 7.30 14.88
C ASP A 235 -8.57 8.27 13.71
N VAL A 236 -8.55 7.76 12.48
CA VAL A 236 -8.65 8.56 11.24
C VAL A 236 -10.06 9.08 10.99
N PHE A 237 -11.06 8.20 10.99
CA PHE A 237 -12.43 8.54 10.59
C PHE A 237 -13.35 8.79 11.79
N GLY A 238 -13.00 8.28 12.97
CA GLY A 238 -13.85 8.32 14.17
C GLY A 238 -14.68 7.05 14.33
N GLY A 239 -14.93 6.65 15.58
CA GLY A 239 -15.72 5.45 15.89
C GLY A 239 -17.19 5.52 15.49
N ASP A 240 -17.75 6.72 15.32
CA ASP A 240 -19.12 6.93 14.87
C ASP A 240 -19.27 6.86 13.33
N CYS A 241 -18.16 6.89 12.60
CA CYS A 241 -18.16 6.82 11.14
C CYS A 241 -18.64 5.45 10.65
N GLU A 242 -19.47 5.43 9.60
CA GLU A 242 -20.02 4.18 9.05
C GLU A 242 -18.93 3.28 8.47
N TYR A 243 -17.86 3.85 7.92
CA TYR A 243 -16.72 3.06 7.43
C TYR A 243 -15.99 2.35 8.58
N THR A 244 -15.74 3.06 9.68
CA THR A 244 -15.14 2.48 10.89
C THR A 244 -16.01 1.38 11.48
N LYS A 245 -17.34 1.60 11.57
CA LYS A 245 -18.29 0.59 12.05
C LYS A 245 -18.24 -0.68 11.19
N ALA A 246 -18.22 -0.54 9.87
CA ALA A 246 -18.14 -1.68 8.96
C ALA A 246 -16.87 -2.54 9.19
N ILE A 247 -15.72 -1.89 9.41
CA ILE A 247 -14.47 -2.60 9.76
C ILE A 247 -14.60 -3.28 11.13
N GLY A 248 -15.19 -2.60 12.12
CA GLY A 248 -15.44 -3.15 13.45
C GLY A 248 -16.39 -4.35 13.44
N ASP A 249 -17.46 -4.31 12.64
CA ASP A 249 -18.40 -5.42 12.45
C ASP A 249 -17.72 -6.63 11.81
N LEU A 250 -16.86 -6.39 10.81
CA LEU A 250 -16.03 -7.44 10.22
C LEU A 250 -15.09 -8.07 11.26
N PHE A 251 -14.42 -7.27 12.07
CA PHE A 251 -13.57 -7.75 13.16
C PHE A 251 -14.35 -8.58 14.17
N ALA A 252 -15.48 -8.08 14.68
CA ALA A 252 -16.31 -8.82 15.63
C ALA A 252 -16.80 -10.16 15.05
N LYS A 253 -17.23 -10.18 13.79
CA LYS A 253 -17.67 -11.39 13.09
C LYS A 253 -16.53 -12.40 12.90
N MET A 254 -15.33 -11.92 12.60
CA MET A 254 -14.14 -12.75 12.43
C MET A 254 -13.67 -13.32 13.77
N MET A 255 -13.61 -12.49 14.82
CA MET A 255 -13.25 -12.91 16.18
C MET A 255 -14.20 -13.97 16.74
N GLY A 256 -15.51 -13.84 16.45
CA GLY A 256 -16.52 -14.80 16.88
C GLY A 256 -16.40 -16.19 16.24
N LYS A 257 -15.56 -16.36 15.20
CA LYS A 257 -15.28 -17.66 14.57
C LYS A 257 -14.06 -18.36 15.14
N LEU A 258 -13.22 -17.68 15.93
CA LEU A 258 -12.06 -18.32 16.53
C LEU A 258 -12.49 -19.37 17.56
N PRO A 259 -11.84 -20.55 17.62
CA PRO A 259 -12.07 -21.54 18.65
C PRO A 259 -11.92 -20.96 20.07
N SER A 260 -12.64 -21.55 21.02
CA SER A 260 -12.47 -21.25 22.44
C SER A 260 -11.04 -21.59 22.88
N GLY A 261 -10.36 -20.64 23.54
CA GLY A 261 -8.99 -20.81 24.02
C GLY A 261 -7.90 -20.37 23.04
N SER A 262 -8.24 -19.92 21.83
CA SER A 262 -7.29 -19.22 20.97
C SER A 262 -6.92 -17.85 21.56
N SER A 263 -5.65 -17.48 21.43
CA SER A 263 -5.15 -16.13 21.69
C SER A 263 -5.86 -15.10 20.78
N ARG A 264 -6.00 -13.86 21.24
CA ARG A 264 -6.67 -12.79 20.48
C ARG A 264 -5.95 -11.45 20.59
N PRO A 265 -5.98 -10.58 19.57
CA PRO A 265 -5.58 -9.19 19.78
C PRO A 265 -6.44 -8.52 20.88
N PRO A 266 -5.86 -7.72 21.80
CA PRO A 266 -4.46 -7.30 21.89
C PRO A 266 -3.61 -8.10 22.92
N GLU A 267 -3.95 -9.37 23.20
CA GLU A 267 -3.22 -10.22 24.16
C GLU A 267 -1.75 -10.41 23.77
N GLU A 268 -0.87 -10.49 24.78
CA GLU A 268 0.59 -10.60 24.57
C GLU A 268 0.98 -11.90 23.85
N GLU A 269 0.29 -13.01 24.16
CA GLU A 269 0.49 -14.29 23.47
C GLU A 269 0.19 -14.17 21.97
N PHE A 270 -0.92 -13.53 21.62
CA PHE A 270 -1.27 -13.28 20.22
C PHE A 270 -0.24 -12.38 19.54
N ALA A 271 0.26 -11.35 20.24
CA ALA A 271 1.27 -10.45 19.67
C ALA A 271 2.55 -11.20 19.27
N GLN A 272 3.01 -12.16 20.09
CA GLN A 272 4.17 -13.00 19.78
C GLN A 272 3.90 -13.91 18.57
N GLU A 273 2.73 -14.53 18.50
CA GLU A 273 2.32 -15.36 17.36
C GLU A 273 2.23 -14.55 16.06
N PHE A 274 1.64 -13.35 16.14
CA PHE A 274 1.56 -12.40 15.03
C PHE A 274 2.94 -12.01 14.52
N GLU A 275 3.88 -11.64 15.40
CA GLU A 275 5.23 -11.26 15.00
C GLU A 275 5.97 -12.38 14.27
N VAL A 276 5.87 -13.60 14.77
CA VAL A 276 6.48 -14.79 14.14
C VAL A 276 5.88 -15.03 12.76
N SER A 277 4.56 -15.02 12.64
CA SER A 277 3.87 -15.25 11.37
C SER A 277 4.12 -14.12 10.36
N MET A 278 4.10 -12.86 10.82
CA MET A 278 4.40 -11.69 10.00
C MET A 278 5.82 -11.75 9.43
N LYS A 279 6.80 -12.15 10.23
CA LYS A 279 8.18 -12.35 9.77
C LYS A 279 8.28 -13.35 8.62
N LYS A 280 7.61 -14.50 8.75
CA LYS A 280 7.58 -15.52 7.67
C LYS A 280 6.94 -14.98 6.39
N LEU A 281 5.82 -14.24 6.49
CA LEU A 281 5.17 -13.65 5.33
C LEU A 281 6.05 -12.60 4.63
N LEU A 282 6.77 -11.77 5.41
CA LEU A 282 7.73 -10.80 4.86
C LEU A 282 8.88 -11.49 4.12
N GLU A 283 9.48 -12.52 4.74
CA GLU A 283 10.57 -13.30 4.14
C GLU A 283 10.11 -13.98 2.83
N TRP A 284 8.94 -14.63 2.84
CA TRP A 284 8.35 -15.24 1.65
C TRP A 284 8.04 -14.21 0.55
N ALA A 285 7.63 -13.00 0.93
CA ALA A 285 7.44 -11.91 -0.02
C ALA A 285 8.76 -11.35 -0.58
N GLY A 286 9.92 -11.79 -0.08
CA GLY A 286 11.24 -11.32 -0.48
C GLY A 286 11.57 -9.95 0.11
N ILE A 287 11.08 -9.65 1.31
CA ILE A 287 11.28 -8.38 2.02
C ILE A 287 12.25 -8.64 3.17
N GLY A 288 13.40 -7.96 3.15
CA GLY A 288 14.44 -8.12 4.19
C GLY A 288 13.92 -7.73 5.57
N THR A 289 14.13 -8.59 6.56
CA THR A 289 13.63 -8.41 7.94
C THR A 289 14.58 -7.61 8.84
N GLU A 290 15.64 -6.99 8.29
CA GLU A 290 16.60 -6.25 9.09
C GLU A 290 16.02 -4.93 9.61
N ARG A 291 15.76 -4.92 10.93
CA ARG A 291 15.31 -3.83 11.81
C ARG A 291 14.02 -3.11 11.40
N GLY A 292 12.92 -3.56 12.00
CA GLY A 292 11.77 -2.71 12.32
C GLY A 292 10.54 -2.83 11.41
N ALA A 293 10.42 -3.88 10.60
CA ALA A 293 9.17 -4.14 9.88
C ALA A 293 8.06 -4.69 10.80
N ALA A 294 8.42 -5.53 11.78
CA ALA A 294 7.48 -6.06 12.78
C ALA A 294 7.14 -5.02 13.88
N GLY A 295 8.14 -4.27 14.37
CA GLY A 295 7.95 -3.29 15.45
C GLY A 295 7.37 -1.92 15.03
N LYS A 296 6.73 -1.81 13.86
CA LYS A 296 6.10 -0.57 13.37
C LYS A 296 4.57 -0.64 13.29
N LEU A 297 4.00 -1.76 13.73
CA LEU A 297 2.56 -2.03 13.83
C LEU A 297 2.11 -2.21 15.30
N ALA A 298 2.96 -1.87 16.27
CA ALA A 298 2.63 -1.76 17.69
C ALA A 298 2.49 -0.28 18.08
#